data_AF-A0A3M0H432-F1
#
_entry.id   AF-A0A3M0H432-F1
#
_cell.length_a   1.000
_cell.length_b   1.000
_cell.length_c   1.000
_cell.angle_alpha   90.00
_cell.angle_beta   90.00
_cell.angle_gamma   90.00
#
_symmetry.space_group_name_H-M   'P 1'
#
loop_
_entity.id
_entity.type
_entity.pdbx_description
1 polymer ?
#
loop_
_entity_poly.entity_id
_entity_poly.type
_entity_poly.pdbx_seq_one_letter_code
_entity_poly.pdbx_strand_id
1 'polypeptide(L)'
;MSTASPSGNETLFSKDGPGRTLSGPEHQQVRLPAIEKLVTLGWKREQLQWKPEWRVPKSPHDAAKRETSSSFSGWPVDLVLFQDEDHIGSWEYVLVVFEFKAPNLMEGVSQLEIYLNREPRARMGYWTNGTEDIRVYRLADGTFKHLRNHGLPQPGENFSKPSEKPLTYGDLKPAEINVLKSVFYRLLNVIVARDSVSTRSEARLNEICNLLLIKMESDTIGQDEPDRPLDFQLSATEHATAANLDQQFKKLRSRRPQIFADTMEESIRLDDHSIHQAVYELSGLDLLTVRPEALSAAFQIFRTANLKAGEGQYYTPSRVIEAAVSIMDIRVSDRVIDPACGTGGFLSEAYLQLLERAGRSQGPNALANARTWAHRNLYGIDRDQINVKLTRAILMGLGDGSVNVISGDSIREDRWEKDYPKLGVAMDNAQFSVVITNPPFGQNLKVSKSDSARNKYTIARKGGSETDPYHDVEIGLVFIERAFRLLEKGGRLGIVLPETYFFSSSYSWFPKWLDCRFILRGVVNIPMEAFQGFCRAKTNFYIFEKV
;
A
#
# COMPACT_ATOMS: atom_id res chain seq x y z
N MET A 1 27.99 58.58 -12.61
CA MET A 1 28.98 58.28 -11.56
C MET A 1 28.76 56.82 -11.17
N SER A 2 29.49 55.91 -11.80
CA SER A 2 30.73 55.29 -11.28
C SER A 2 30.39 54.13 -10.34
N THR A 3 30.42 52.88 -10.84
CA THR A 3 31.45 51.83 -10.59
C THR A 3 31.33 51.17 -9.20
N ALA A 4 31.37 49.85 -8.96
CA ALA A 4 31.97 48.73 -9.69
C ALA A 4 31.36 47.36 -9.24
N SER A 5 31.47 46.36 -10.12
CA SER A 5 31.28 44.90 -9.92
C SER A 5 32.59 44.23 -9.38
N PRO A 6 32.85 42.89 -9.46
CA PRO A 6 32.09 41.63 -9.21
C PRO A 6 32.94 40.50 -8.51
N SER A 7 32.33 39.35 -8.13
CA SER A 7 32.88 37.95 -8.22
C SER A 7 32.08 36.98 -7.32
N GLY A 8 31.71 35.73 -7.66
CA GLY A 8 31.99 34.89 -8.81
C GLY A 8 31.29 33.51 -8.71
N ASN A 9 31.34 32.78 -9.84
CA ASN A 9 31.01 31.36 -10.09
C ASN A 9 29.55 30.91 -10.25
N GLU A 10 28.91 31.39 -11.32
CA GLU A 10 27.96 30.60 -12.12
C GLU A 10 28.54 30.43 -13.53
N THR A 11 29.18 29.30 -13.82
CA THR A 11 29.41 28.84 -15.20
C THR A 11 29.79 27.36 -15.21
N LEU A 12 28.80 26.49 -15.28
CA LEU A 12 28.85 25.21 -16.00
C LEU A 12 27.45 25.03 -16.59
N PHE A 13 27.36 24.59 -17.85
CA PHE A 13 26.15 24.51 -18.68
C PHE A 13 25.75 25.81 -19.43
N SER A 14 26.48 26.09 -20.52
CA SER A 14 25.90 26.79 -21.66
C SER A 14 26.14 25.98 -22.94
N LYS A 15 25.16 26.06 -23.85
CA LYS A 15 25.04 25.51 -25.21
C LYS A 15 24.32 24.16 -25.32
N ASP A 16 23.01 24.25 -25.49
CA ASP A 16 22.25 23.34 -26.35
C ASP A 16 22.94 23.26 -27.73
N GLY A 17 23.55 22.11 -28.02
CA GLY A 17 24.00 21.73 -29.35
C GLY A 17 22.93 20.90 -30.07
N PRO A 18 22.93 20.87 -31.42
CA PRO A 18 22.06 19.98 -32.18
C PRO A 18 22.35 18.52 -31.77
N GLY A 19 21.32 17.67 -31.75
CA GLY A 19 21.39 16.31 -31.21
C GLY A 19 22.69 15.58 -31.55
N ARG A 20 23.38 15.05 -30.52
CA ARG A 20 24.57 14.20 -30.68
C ARG A 20 24.25 13.13 -31.70
N THR A 21 24.92 13.16 -32.84
CA THR A 21 24.90 12.03 -33.76
C THR A 21 25.54 10.83 -33.07
N LEU A 22 24.78 9.75 -32.88
CA LEU A 22 25.20 8.45 -32.32
C LEU A 22 26.16 7.69 -33.27
N SER A 23 27.01 8.40 -34.01
CA SER A 23 27.84 7.90 -35.11
C SER A 23 29.22 8.57 -35.18
N GLY A 24 29.64 9.28 -34.12
CA GLY A 24 30.97 9.88 -34.02
C GLY A 24 32.09 8.88 -33.64
N PRO A 25 33.36 9.34 -33.54
CA PRO A 25 34.52 8.48 -33.25
C PRO A 25 34.38 7.64 -31.97
N GLU A 26 33.77 8.20 -30.92
CA GLU A 26 33.54 7.50 -29.64
C GLU A 26 32.55 6.34 -29.78
N HIS A 27 31.61 6.42 -30.74
CA HIS A 27 30.71 5.32 -31.06
C HIS A 27 31.51 4.11 -31.53
N GLN A 28 32.50 4.32 -32.41
CA GLN A 28 33.33 3.26 -32.97
C GLN A 28 34.44 2.81 -32.02
N GLN A 29 35.06 3.73 -31.28
CA GLN A 29 36.28 3.46 -30.51
C GLN A 29 36.02 3.01 -29.06
N VAL A 30 34.87 3.36 -28.47
CA VAL A 30 34.58 3.05 -27.06
C VAL A 30 33.26 2.29 -26.91
N ARG A 31 32.18 2.79 -27.52
CA ARG A 31 30.84 2.21 -27.33
C ARG A 31 30.67 0.82 -27.95
N LEU A 32 31.00 0.66 -29.23
CA LEU A 32 30.89 -0.64 -29.91
C LEU A 32 31.77 -1.72 -29.25
N PRO A 33 33.04 -1.44 -28.89
CA PRO A 33 33.85 -2.39 -28.12
C PRO A 33 33.27 -2.72 -26.74
N ALA A 34 32.73 -1.73 -26.01
CA ALA A 34 32.11 -1.99 -24.71
C ALA A 34 30.87 -2.88 -24.83
N ILE A 35 30.06 -2.65 -25.86
CA ILE A 35 28.92 -3.49 -26.22
C ILE A 35 29.35 -4.93 -26.53
N GLU A 36 30.34 -5.11 -27.41
CA GLU A 36 30.85 -6.44 -27.77
C GLU A 36 31.40 -7.17 -26.55
N LYS A 37 32.09 -6.44 -25.67
CA LYS A 37 32.59 -6.97 -24.41
C LYS A 37 31.45 -7.36 -23.47
N LEU A 38 30.38 -6.56 -23.31
CA LEU A 38 29.20 -6.94 -22.53
C LEU A 38 28.56 -8.22 -23.07
N VAL A 39 28.44 -8.35 -24.40
CA VAL A 39 27.92 -9.58 -25.03
C VAL A 39 28.83 -10.78 -24.78
N THR A 40 30.15 -10.57 -24.85
CA THR A 40 31.16 -11.61 -24.55
C THR A 40 31.11 -12.06 -23.09
N LEU A 41 30.79 -11.14 -22.18
CA LEU A 41 30.57 -11.44 -20.76
C LEU A 41 29.26 -12.22 -20.50
N GLY A 42 28.40 -12.36 -21.50
CA GLY A 42 27.17 -13.15 -21.44
C GLY A 42 25.88 -12.34 -21.34
N TRP A 43 25.94 -11.00 -21.45
CA TRP A 43 24.73 -10.20 -21.62
C TRP A 43 24.14 -10.41 -23.01
N LYS A 44 22.80 -10.43 -23.12
CA LYS A 44 22.18 -10.52 -24.44
C LYS A 44 22.18 -9.17 -25.14
N ARG A 45 22.31 -9.18 -26.47
CA ARG A 45 22.40 -7.95 -27.27
C ARG A 45 21.13 -7.12 -27.16
N GLU A 46 20.00 -7.80 -27.03
CA GLU A 46 18.65 -7.27 -26.93
C GLU A 46 18.47 -6.45 -25.64
N GLN A 47 19.14 -6.82 -24.55
CA GLN A 47 19.11 -6.06 -23.29
C GLN A 47 19.83 -4.71 -23.38
N LEU A 48 20.59 -4.46 -24.45
CA LEU A 48 21.40 -3.25 -24.63
C LEU A 48 20.67 -2.31 -25.59
N GLN A 49 20.39 -1.08 -25.15
CA GLN A 49 19.78 -0.06 -26.01
C GLN A 49 20.66 1.20 -26.10
N TRP A 50 21.05 1.53 -27.32
CA TRP A 50 21.71 2.79 -27.68
C TRP A 50 21.04 3.46 -28.90
N LYS A 51 20.13 2.76 -29.58
CA LYS A 51 19.30 3.23 -30.69
C LYS A 51 17.89 2.59 -30.60
N PRO A 52 16.80 3.37 -30.56
CA PRO A 52 16.79 4.82 -30.39
C PRO A 52 17.46 5.24 -29.06
N GLU A 53 17.94 6.48 -29.02
CA GLU A 53 18.61 7.06 -27.85
C GLU A 53 17.72 7.01 -26.60
N TRP A 54 18.25 6.53 -25.48
CA TRP A 54 17.54 6.58 -24.21
C TRP A 54 17.65 7.98 -23.59
N ARG A 55 16.58 8.43 -22.93
CA ARG A 55 16.51 9.77 -22.33
C ARG A 55 16.10 9.73 -20.87
N VAL A 56 16.97 10.24 -20.02
CA VAL A 56 16.74 10.38 -18.58
C VAL A 56 15.99 11.69 -18.30
N PRO A 57 14.85 11.71 -17.59
CA PRO A 57 14.08 12.92 -17.34
C PRO A 57 14.88 14.00 -16.61
N LYS A 58 14.74 15.27 -17.05
CA LYS A 58 15.45 16.41 -16.42
C LYS A 58 14.86 16.81 -15.07
N SER A 59 13.56 16.59 -14.88
CA SER A 59 12.81 17.00 -13.70
C SER A 59 11.80 15.93 -13.24
N PRO A 60 11.30 15.99 -11.99
CA PRO A 60 10.20 15.13 -11.54
C PRO A 60 8.93 15.29 -12.41
N HIS A 61 8.69 16.50 -12.93
CA HIS A 61 7.58 16.76 -13.85
C HIS A 61 7.77 16.05 -15.20
N ASP A 62 8.99 16.03 -15.73
CA ASP A 62 9.33 15.26 -16.94
C ASP A 62 9.23 13.74 -16.70
N ALA A 63 9.58 13.26 -15.50
CA ALA A 63 9.40 11.86 -15.13
C ALA A 63 7.91 11.49 -15.13
N ALA A 64 7.04 12.31 -14.54
CA ALA A 64 5.59 12.09 -14.56
C ALA A 64 5.03 12.09 -16.00
N LYS A 65 5.53 12.98 -16.89
CA LYS A 65 5.15 12.97 -18.31
C LYS A 65 5.56 11.67 -19.00
N ARG A 66 6.77 11.16 -18.73
CA ARG A 66 7.22 9.87 -19.26
C ARG A 66 6.29 8.74 -18.85
N GLU A 67 5.88 8.70 -17.59
CA GLU A 67 4.96 7.69 -17.04
C GLU A 67 3.59 7.72 -17.73
N THR A 68 3.11 8.89 -18.16
CA THR A 68 1.87 9.03 -18.94
C THR A 68 2.10 8.98 -20.46
N SER A 69 3.25 8.47 -20.91
CA SER A 69 3.64 8.39 -22.34
C SER A 69 3.54 9.73 -23.09
N SER A 70 3.74 10.83 -22.38
CA SER A 70 3.74 12.20 -22.90
C SER A 70 5.16 12.64 -23.22
N SER A 71 5.32 13.57 -24.18
CA SER A 71 6.62 14.14 -24.54
C SER A 71 7.25 14.87 -23.36
N PHE A 72 8.54 14.63 -23.10
CA PHE A 72 9.26 15.18 -21.95
C PHE A 72 10.67 15.63 -22.33
N SER A 73 11.26 16.52 -21.52
CA SER A 73 12.66 16.90 -21.68
C SER A 73 13.56 15.90 -20.94
N GLY A 74 14.55 15.35 -21.64
CA GLY A 74 15.48 14.39 -21.06
C GLY A 74 16.91 14.59 -21.55
N TRP A 75 17.87 14.20 -20.71
CA TRP A 75 19.27 14.09 -21.09
C TRP A 75 19.50 12.77 -21.85
N PRO A 76 20.20 12.83 -23.00
CA PRO A 76 20.57 11.62 -23.71
C PRO A 76 21.61 10.83 -22.92
N VAL A 77 21.49 9.50 -22.95
CA VAL A 77 22.53 8.60 -22.42
C VAL A 77 23.06 7.70 -23.53
N ASP A 78 24.34 7.34 -23.43
CA ASP A 78 25.03 6.66 -24.52
C ASP A 78 24.59 5.20 -24.72
N LEU A 79 24.27 4.52 -23.61
CA LEU A 79 23.77 3.16 -23.59
C LEU A 79 23.02 2.91 -22.27
N VAL A 80 21.97 2.09 -22.33
CA VAL A 80 21.34 1.48 -21.15
C VAL A 80 21.34 -0.04 -21.27
N LEU A 81 21.42 -0.71 -20.12
CA LEU A 81 21.22 -2.15 -19.99
C LEU A 81 19.93 -2.39 -19.20
N PHE A 82 19.03 -3.20 -19.77
CA PHE A 82 17.79 -3.64 -19.12
C PHE A 82 18.00 -4.91 -18.30
N GLN A 83 17.20 -5.06 -17.25
CA GLN A 83 17.26 -6.20 -16.34
C GLN A 83 16.98 -7.55 -17.04
N ASP A 84 16.10 -7.56 -18.04
CA ASP A 84 15.71 -8.73 -18.82
C ASP A 84 15.34 -8.35 -20.26
N GLU A 85 15.03 -9.36 -21.08
CA GLU A 85 14.73 -9.21 -22.52
C GLU A 85 13.26 -8.90 -22.81
N ASP A 86 12.36 -9.18 -21.87
CA ASP A 86 10.92 -9.07 -22.10
C ASP A 86 10.44 -7.62 -21.96
N HIS A 87 11.21 -6.76 -21.28
CA HIS A 87 10.80 -5.40 -20.92
C HIS A 87 11.72 -4.31 -21.49
N ILE A 88 12.36 -4.58 -22.63
CA ILE A 88 13.21 -3.60 -23.33
C ILE A 88 12.39 -2.36 -23.69
N GLY A 89 12.96 -1.18 -23.46
CA GLY A 89 12.29 0.10 -23.72
C GLY A 89 11.42 0.60 -22.56
N SER A 90 11.21 -0.22 -21.52
CA SER A 90 10.49 0.21 -20.31
C SER A 90 11.46 0.79 -19.28
N TRP A 91 11.17 2.02 -18.82
CA TRP A 91 11.97 2.69 -17.79
C TRP A 91 11.93 1.93 -16.46
N GLU A 92 10.92 1.09 -16.25
CA GLU A 92 10.77 0.26 -15.04
C GLU A 92 11.82 -0.86 -14.95
N TYR A 93 12.59 -1.09 -16.01
CA TYR A 93 13.52 -2.21 -16.11
C TYR A 93 14.95 -1.79 -16.46
N VAL A 94 15.24 -0.48 -16.47
CA VAL A 94 16.62 0.02 -16.65
C VAL A 94 17.45 -0.37 -15.43
N LEU A 95 18.50 -1.17 -15.66
CA LEU A 95 19.38 -1.68 -14.61
C LEU A 95 20.68 -0.87 -14.51
N VAL A 96 21.31 -0.59 -15.66
CA VAL A 96 22.58 0.15 -15.74
C VAL A 96 22.50 1.27 -16.77
N VAL A 97 23.02 2.43 -16.40
CA VAL A 97 23.21 3.58 -17.29
C VAL A 97 24.70 3.72 -17.62
N PHE A 98 25.03 3.89 -18.90
CA PHE A 98 26.42 4.03 -19.35
C PHE A 98 26.65 5.40 -20.00
N GLU A 99 27.78 6.02 -19.68
CA GLU A 99 28.30 7.19 -20.38
C GLU A 99 29.72 6.88 -20.87
N PHE A 100 29.97 7.10 -22.16
CA PHE A 100 31.22 6.79 -22.85
C PHE A 100 31.83 8.09 -23.37
N LYS A 101 32.31 8.97 -22.47
CA LYS A 101 32.82 10.28 -22.92
C LYS A 101 33.77 11.02 -22.01
N ALA A 102 34.54 11.91 -22.65
CA ALA A 102 35.48 12.88 -22.07
C ALA A 102 34.74 14.08 -21.47
N PRO A 103 34.44 14.00 -20.17
CA PRO A 103 35.10 14.93 -19.26
C PRO A 103 36.07 14.20 -18.32
N ASN A 104 36.70 14.92 -17.38
CA ASN A 104 37.47 14.26 -16.33
C ASN A 104 36.55 13.37 -15.47
N LEU A 105 37.14 12.37 -14.79
CA LEU A 105 36.43 11.37 -13.99
C LEU A 105 35.35 11.97 -13.05
N MET A 106 35.63 13.12 -12.44
CA MET A 106 34.72 13.76 -11.46
C MET A 106 33.41 14.24 -12.09
N GLU A 107 33.48 14.81 -13.29
CA GLU A 107 32.30 15.26 -14.03
C GLU A 107 31.46 14.05 -14.50
N GLY A 108 32.11 12.97 -14.94
CA GLY A 108 31.44 11.71 -15.30
C GLY A 108 30.70 11.08 -14.12
N VAL A 109 31.32 11.05 -12.93
CA VAL A 109 30.66 10.58 -11.71
C VAL A 109 29.46 11.44 -11.35
N SER A 110 29.62 12.77 -11.35
CA SER A 110 28.53 13.70 -11.03
C SER A 110 27.34 13.53 -11.98
N GLN A 111 27.61 13.31 -13.27
CA GLN A 111 26.58 13.05 -14.28
C GLN A 111 25.84 11.73 -14.02
N LEU A 112 26.57 10.64 -13.71
CA LEU A 112 25.96 9.36 -13.38
C LEU A 112 25.09 9.44 -12.12
N GLU A 113 25.54 10.14 -11.07
CA GLU A 113 24.74 10.32 -9.84
C GLU A 113 23.43 11.06 -10.12
N ILE A 114 23.45 12.09 -10.99
CA ILE A 114 22.23 12.77 -11.44
C ILE A 114 21.32 11.77 -12.16
N TYR A 115 21.86 10.97 -13.08
CA TYR A 115 21.07 10.00 -13.82
C TYR A 115 20.45 8.93 -12.93
N LEU A 116 21.20 8.36 -11.99
CA LEU A 116 20.72 7.35 -11.05
C LEU A 116 19.68 7.87 -10.06
N ASN A 117 19.71 9.17 -9.74
CA ASN A 117 18.66 9.82 -8.96
C ASN A 117 17.36 10.04 -9.77
N ARG A 118 17.47 10.14 -11.10
CA ARG A 118 16.34 10.35 -12.02
C ARG A 118 15.78 9.06 -12.63
N GLU A 119 16.57 7.99 -12.62
CA GLU A 119 16.15 6.65 -13.02
C GLU A 119 15.93 5.76 -11.79
N PRO A 120 14.70 5.63 -11.27
CA PRO A 120 14.44 5.01 -9.98
C PRO A 120 14.79 3.51 -9.91
N ARG A 121 14.86 2.84 -11.06
CA ARG A 121 15.19 1.41 -11.16
C ARG A 121 16.66 1.15 -11.48
N ALA A 122 17.39 2.15 -11.97
CA ALA A 122 18.81 2.01 -12.25
C ALA A 122 19.57 1.82 -10.93
N ARG A 123 20.41 0.79 -10.88
CA ARG A 123 21.18 0.41 -9.69
C ARG A 123 22.66 0.77 -9.83
N MET A 124 23.14 0.91 -11.06
CA MET A 124 24.53 1.22 -11.33
C MET A 124 24.68 2.17 -12.53
N GLY A 125 25.63 3.09 -12.44
CA GLY A 125 26.17 3.87 -13.53
C GLY A 125 27.55 3.35 -13.91
N TYR A 126 27.87 3.33 -15.20
CA TYR A 126 29.21 2.98 -15.68
C TYR A 126 29.74 4.12 -16.54
N TRP A 127 30.96 4.57 -16.24
CA TRP A 127 31.65 5.58 -17.03
C TRP A 127 33.03 5.10 -17.45
N THR A 128 33.44 5.43 -18.67
CA THR A 128 34.81 5.23 -19.15
C THR A 128 35.19 6.23 -20.24
N ASN A 129 36.48 6.57 -20.30
CA ASN A 129 37.09 7.32 -21.39
C ASN A 129 37.99 6.44 -22.28
N GLY A 130 37.98 5.12 -22.09
CA GLY A 130 38.83 4.16 -22.80
C GLY A 130 40.18 3.86 -22.10
N THR A 131 40.60 4.67 -21.12
CA THR A 131 41.82 4.45 -20.32
C THR A 131 41.51 4.14 -18.86
N GLU A 132 40.52 4.81 -18.29
CA GLU A 132 40.02 4.61 -16.93
C GLU A 132 38.56 4.18 -16.99
N ASP A 133 38.11 3.45 -15.96
CA ASP A 133 36.71 3.14 -15.76
C ASP A 133 36.28 3.36 -14.30
N ILE A 134 35.00 3.67 -14.12
CA ILE A 134 34.37 3.74 -12.80
C ILE A 134 32.94 3.21 -12.85
N ARG A 135 32.59 2.48 -11.80
CA ARG A 135 31.22 2.08 -11.49
C ARG A 135 30.69 2.93 -10.34
N VAL A 136 29.49 3.46 -10.50
CA VAL A 136 28.76 4.21 -9.47
C VAL A 136 27.54 3.40 -9.08
N TYR A 137 27.51 2.81 -7.89
CA TYR A 137 26.34 2.07 -7.40
C TYR A 137 25.48 3.00 -6.56
N ARG A 138 24.16 2.96 -6.77
CA ARG A 138 23.20 3.55 -5.84
C ARG A 138 22.95 2.57 -4.70
N LEU A 139 23.26 2.97 -3.48
CA LEU A 139 23.08 2.16 -2.27
C LEU A 139 21.63 2.20 -1.78
N ALA A 140 21.28 1.30 -0.87
CA ALA A 140 19.92 1.17 -0.33
C ALA A 140 19.42 2.42 0.43
N ASP A 141 20.32 3.24 0.98
CA ASP A 141 20.03 4.55 1.59
C ASP A 141 19.94 5.70 0.57
N GLY A 142 20.17 5.41 -0.71
CA GLY A 142 20.22 6.38 -1.80
C GLY A 142 21.52 7.18 -1.91
N THR A 143 22.55 6.84 -1.14
CA THR A 143 23.92 7.34 -1.35
C THR A 143 24.62 6.57 -2.48
N PHE A 144 25.87 6.94 -2.79
CA PHE A 144 26.62 6.35 -3.90
C PHE A 144 27.92 5.71 -3.44
N LYS A 145 28.25 4.56 -4.05
CA LYS A 145 29.55 3.91 -3.92
C LYS A 145 30.29 3.91 -5.24
N HIS A 146 31.53 4.34 -5.22
CA HIS A 146 32.37 4.46 -6.40
C HIS A 146 33.45 3.38 -6.42
N LEU A 147 33.54 2.63 -7.52
CA LEU A 147 34.53 1.58 -7.73
C LEU A 147 35.31 1.85 -9.01
N ARG A 148 36.59 2.20 -8.89
CA ARG A 148 37.49 2.49 -10.03
C ARG A 148 38.16 1.23 -10.55
N ASN A 149 38.34 1.13 -11.87
CA ASN A 149 39.08 0.05 -12.53
C ASN A 149 38.51 -1.34 -12.22
N HIS A 150 37.18 -1.44 -12.19
CA HIS A 150 36.45 -2.69 -11.96
C HIS A 150 35.85 -3.25 -13.25
N GLY A 151 36.04 -2.59 -14.40
CA GLY A 151 35.58 -3.06 -15.70
C GLY A 151 34.06 -3.10 -15.84
N LEU A 152 33.56 -3.73 -16.90
CA LEU A 152 32.13 -3.79 -17.22
C LEU A 152 31.34 -4.75 -16.31
N PRO A 153 30.05 -4.47 -16.03
CA PRO A 153 29.20 -5.31 -15.19
C PRO A 153 29.06 -6.72 -15.74
N GLN A 154 29.01 -7.70 -14.84
CA GLN A 154 28.86 -9.12 -15.17
C GLN A 154 27.39 -9.55 -15.04
N PRO A 155 26.89 -10.48 -15.88
CA PRO A 155 25.59 -11.11 -15.65
C PRO A 155 25.54 -11.80 -14.29
N GLY A 156 24.42 -11.66 -13.57
CA GLY A 156 24.23 -12.27 -12.25
C GLY A 156 24.98 -11.57 -11.10
N GLU A 157 25.69 -10.47 -11.34
CA GLU A 157 26.25 -9.66 -10.25
C GLU A 157 25.15 -9.07 -9.37
N ASN A 158 25.37 -8.99 -8.05
CA ASN A 158 24.45 -8.26 -7.17
C ASN A 158 24.58 -6.75 -7.36
N PHE A 159 23.60 -6.13 -8.03
CA PHE A 159 23.51 -4.68 -8.20
C PHE A 159 22.88 -3.94 -7.00
N SER A 160 22.17 -4.64 -6.12
CA SER A 160 21.53 -4.07 -4.93
C SER A 160 22.54 -4.10 -3.79
N LYS A 161 23.29 -3.00 -3.63
CA LYS A 161 24.34 -2.89 -2.63
C LYS A 161 23.80 -2.34 -1.31
N PRO A 162 24.22 -2.90 -0.15
CA PRO A 162 23.91 -2.32 1.15
C PRO A 162 24.63 -0.97 1.32
N SER A 163 24.20 -0.19 2.30
CA SER A 163 24.90 1.01 2.75
C SER A 163 26.34 0.71 3.18
N GLU A 164 27.24 1.70 3.11
CA GLU A 164 28.64 1.50 3.51
C GLU A 164 28.80 1.28 5.02
N LYS A 165 27.85 1.82 5.80
CA LYS A 165 27.73 1.61 7.24
C LYS A 165 26.32 1.08 7.54
N PRO A 166 26.14 0.29 8.61
CA PRO A 166 24.82 -0.12 9.04
C PRO A 166 23.94 1.09 9.31
N LEU A 167 22.71 1.07 8.78
CA LEU A 167 21.78 2.19 8.94
C LEU A 167 21.28 2.28 10.37
N THR A 168 21.20 3.49 10.88
CA THR A 168 20.52 3.86 12.13
C THR A 168 19.26 4.67 11.84
N TYR A 169 18.42 4.91 12.83
CA TYR A 169 17.17 5.66 12.62
C TYR A 169 17.42 7.10 12.13
N GLY A 170 18.52 7.73 12.57
CA GLY A 170 18.90 9.07 12.15
C GLY A 170 19.29 9.19 10.67
N ASP A 171 19.59 8.07 10.00
CA ASP A 171 19.95 8.03 8.57
C ASP A 171 18.72 7.98 7.65
N LEU A 172 17.53 7.72 8.21
CA LEU A 172 16.30 7.53 7.43
C LEU A 172 15.77 8.84 6.88
N LYS A 173 15.29 8.80 5.63
CA LYS A 173 14.67 9.94 4.95
C LYS A 173 13.16 9.90 5.13
N PRO A 174 12.49 10.98 5.56
CA PRO A 174 11.04 11.05 5.63
C PRO A 174 10.41 10.67 4.29
N ALA A 175 9.46 9.74 4.32
CA ALA A 175 8.83 9.26 3.10
C ALA A 175 7.62 10.13 2.73
N GLU A 176 7.65 10.73 1.54
CA GLU A 176 6.45 11.34 0.96
C GLU A 176 5.48 10.28 0.43
N ILE A 177 4.17 10.48 0.62
CA ILE A 177 3.16 9.47 0.24
C ILE A 177 3.19 9.13 -1.26
N ASN A 178 3.48 10.10 -2.13
CA ASN A 178 3.57 9.86 -3.57
C ASN A 178 4.79 9.01 -3.93
N VAL A 179 5.92 9.24 -3.25
CA VAL A 179 7.13 8.43 -3.40
C VAL A 179 6.85 7.00 -2.94
N LEU A 180 6.18 6.82 -1.79
CA LEU A 180 5.78 5.50 -1.29
C LEU A 180 4.86 4.76 -2.25
N LYS A 181 3.87 5.43 -2.84
CA LYS A 181 3.01 4.83 -3.86
C LYS A 181 3.83 4.27 -5.02
N SER A 182 4.78 5.06 -5.54
CA SER A 182 5.68 4.60 -6.61
C SER A 182 6.56 3.44 -6.15
N VAL A 183 7.06 3.44 -4.91
CA VAL A 183 7.80 2.30 -4.33
C VAL A 183 6.91 1.05 -4.31
N PHE A 184 5.69 1.14 -3.79
CA PHE A 184 4.78 0.00 -3.70
C PHE A 184 4.39 -0.57 -5.06
N TYR A 185 4.18 0.27 -6.09
CA TYR A 185 3.98 -0.21 -7.46
C TYR A 185 5.21 -0.96 -8.00
N ARG A 186 6.44 -0.47 -7.74
CA ARG A 186 7.65 -1.20 -8.14
C ARG A 186 7.77 -2.54 -7.43
N LEU A 187 7.50 -2.58 -6.13
CA LEU A 187 7.51 -3.83 -5.35
C LEU A 187 6.46 -4.83 -5.86
N LEU A 188 5.26 -4.35 -6.16
CA LEU A 188 4.22 -5.16 -6.78
C LEU A 188 4.72 -5.79 -8.09
N ASN A 189 5.34 -5.00 -8.97
CA ASN A 189 5.83 -5.50 -10.25
C ASN A 189 6.91 -6.56 -10.06
N VAL A 190 7.85 -6.36 -9.12
CA VAL A 190 8.88 -7.36 -8.78
C VAL A 190 8.24 -8.67 -8.31
N ILE A 191 7.33 -8.58 -7.34
CA ILE A 191 6.70 -9.77 -6.74
C ILE A 191 5.79 -10.48 -7.75
N VAL A 192 5.01 -9.74 -8.55
CA VAL A 192 4.10 -10.33 -9.55
C VAL A 192 4.86 -10.98 -10.71
N ALA A 193 5.97 -10.38 -11.16
CA ALA A 193 6.71 -10.87 -12.33
C ALA A 193 7.57 -12.10 -12.02
N ARG A 194 8.08 -12.23 -10.79
CA ARG A 194 9.12 -13.22 -10.47
C ARG A 194 8.79 -14.16 -9.32
N ASP A 195 7.94 -13.75 -8.38
CA ASP A 195 7.77 -14.55 -7.16
C ASP A 195 7.00 -15.84 -7.47
N SER A 196 7.68 -16.96 -7.27
CA SER A 196 7.15 -18.31 -7.50
C SER A 196 6.56 -18.95 -6.25
N VAL A 197 6.74 -18.32 -5.08
CA VAL A 197 6.34 -18.85 -3.77
C VAL A 197 4.90 -18.43 -3.47
N SER A 198 4.59 -17.15 -3.65
CA SER A 198 3.27 -16.57 -3.45
C SER A 198 2.60 -16.23 -4.78
N THR A 199 2.07 -17.27 -5.43
CA THR A 199 1.40 -17.14 -6.75
C THR A 199 -0.03 -16.61 -6.65
N ARG A 200 -0.67 -16.71 -5.48
CA ARG A 200 -2.01 -16.15 -5.24
C ARG A 200 -1.94 -14.68 -4.85
N SER A 201 -2.83 -13.89 -5.44
CA SER A 201 -2.99 -12.46 -5.22
C SER A 201 -3.10 -12.06 -3.74
N GLU A 202 -3.95 -12.75 -2.99
CA GLU A 202 -4.17 -12.52 -1.56
C GLU A 202 -2.91 -12.81 -0.72
N ALA A 203 -2.22 -13.90 -1.06
CA ALA A 203 -0.98 -14.29 -0.37
C ALA A 203 0.11 -13.21 -0.57
N ARG A 204 0.27 -12.65 -1.77
CA ARG A 204 1.25 -11.57 -2.01
C ARG A 204 0.96 -10.37 -1.13
N LEU A 205 -0.32 -10.01 -1.04
CA LEU A 205 -0.78 -8.90 -0.22
C LEU A 205 -0.42 -9.09 1.26
N ASN A 206 -0.63 -10.31 1.77
CA ASN A 206 -0.26 -10.67 3.12
C ASN A 206 1.26 -10.57 3.36
N GLU A 207 2.08 -11.02 2.42
CA GLU A 207 3.54 -10.99 2.60
C GLU A 207 4.11 -9.58 2.54
N ILE A 208 3.57 -8.70 1.70
CA ILE A 208 3.98 -7.30 1.70
C ILE A 208 3.57 -6.60 3.00
N CYS A 209 2.38 -6.90 3.54
CA CYS A 209 1.99 -6.43 4.85
C CYS A 209 3.00 -6.88 5.93
N ASN A 210 3.47 -8.13 5.88
CA ASN A 210 4.51 -8.61 6.79
C ASN A 210 5.78 -7.77 6.70
N LEU A 211 6.27 -7.49 5.49
CA LEU A 211 7.48 -6.68 5.27
C LEU A 211 7.32 -5.26 5.83
N LEU A 212 6.19 -4.61 5.60
CA LEU A 212 5.92 -3.27 6.12
C LEU A 212 5.85 -3.25 7.64
N LEU A 213 5.21 -4.26 8.25
CA LEU A 213 5.15 -4.38 9.70
C LEU A 213 6.54 -4.59 10.32
N ILE A 214 7.41 -5.40 9.70
CA ILE A 214 8.78 -5.59 10.15
C ILE A 214 9.58 -4.28 10.04
N LYS A 215 9.44 -3.55 8.92
CA LYS A 215 10.08 -2.23 8.75
C LYS A 215 9.64 -1.26 9.84
N MET A 216 8.34 -1.15 10.09
CA MET A 216 7.80 -0.24 11.09
C MET A 216 8.23 -0.59 12.52
N GLU A 217 8.33 -1.89 12.85
CA GLU A 217 8.83 -2.32 14.15
C GLU A 217 10.34 -2.03 14.29
N SER A 218 11.13 -2.29 13.24
CA SER A 218 12.55 -1.92 13.18
C SER A 218 12.76 -0.43 13.41
N ASP A 219 12.01 0.41 12.72
CA ASP A 219 12.10 1.87 12.85
C ASP A 219 11.66 2.34 14.23
N THR A 220 10.61 1.73 14.80
CA THR A 220 10.12 2.08 16.14
C THR A 220 11.21 1.81 17.18
N ILE A 221 11.88 0.65 17.09
CA ILE A 221 13.00 0.32 17.96
C ILE A 221 14.17 1.28 17.73
N GLY A 222 14.49 1.60 16.47
CA GLY A 222 15.56 2.55 16.15
C GLY A 222 15.28 3.97 16.63
N GLN A 223 14.02 4.40 16.66
CA GLN A 223 13.62 5.69 17.22
C GLN A 223 13.87 5.75 18.74
N ASP A 224 13.63 4.64 19.44
CA ASP A 224 13.88 4.51 20.89
C ASP A 224 15.37 4.27 21.22
N GLU A 225 16.12 3.64 20.30
CA GLU A 225 17.54 3.32 20.41
C GLU A 225 18.33 3.91 19.20
N PRO A 226 18.57 5.24 19.15
CA PRO A 226 19.05 5.94 17.94
C PRO A 226 20.39 5.45 17.38
N ASP A 227 21.29 4.93 18.22
CA ASP A 227 22.61 4.45 17.82
C ASP A 227 22.61 2.98 17.37
N ARG A 228 21.48 2.29 17.54
CA ARG A 228 21.37 0.88 17.17
C ARG A 228 21.17 0.73 15.66
N PRO A 229 21.90 -0.20 15.01
CA PRO A 229 21.61 -0.59 13.64
C PRO A 229 20.19 -1.13 13.47
N LEU A 230 19.49 -0.66 12.44
CA LEU A 230 18.12 -1.06 12.12
C LEU A 230 18.04 -2.54 11.75
N ASP A 231 17.03 -3.24 12.25
CA ASP A 231 16.81 -4.66 11.94
C ASP A 231 16.37 -4.86 10.47
N PHE A 232 15.69 -3.88 9.88
CA PHE A 232 15.29 -3.87 8.47
C PHE A 232 16.35 -3.15 7.61
N GLN A 233 17.38 -3.87 7.20
CA GLN A 233 18.41 -3.37 6.29
C GLN A 233 18.96 -4.49 5.40
N LEU A 234 19.60 -4.09 4.30
CA LEU A 234 20.09 -5.02 3.29
C LEU A 234 21.36 -5.74 3.79
N SER A 235 21.42 -7.06 3.61
CA SER A 235 22.64 -7.85 3.86
C SER A 235 23.50 -7.97 2.59
N ALA A 236 24.70 -8.55 2.72
CA ALA A 236 25.62 -8.74 1.59
C ALA A 236 25.06 -9.64 0.47
N THR A 237 24.15 -10.56 0.81
CA THR A 237 23.51 -11.49 -0.13
C THR A 237 21.99 -11.47 0.03
N GLU A 238 21.29 -11.90 -1.03
CA GLU A 238 19.82 -12.05 -1.02
C GLU A 238 19.39 -13.01 0.09
N HIS A 239 20.01 -14.19 0.16
CA HIS A 239 19.75 -15.19 1.18
C HIS A 239 19.96 -14.68 2.62
N ALA A 240 21.06 -13.96 2.87
CA ALA A 240 21.31 -13.39 4.20
C ALA A 240 20.29 -12.30 4.57
N THR A 241 19.73 -11.62 3.58
CA THR A 241 18.67 -10.63 3.79
C THR A 241 17.38 -11.34 4.17
N ALA A 242 16.98 -12.35 3.39
CA ALA A 242 15.79 -13.16 3.65
C ALA A 242 15.84 -13.83 5.03
N ALA A 243 16.96 -14.47 5.37
CA ALA A 243 17.16 -15.11 6.68
C ALA A 243 17.04 -14.13 7.85
N ASN A 244 17.58 -12.91 7.73
CA ASN A 244 17.40 -11.87 8.74
C ASN A 244 15.92 -11.49 8.86
N LEU A 245 15.25 -11.21 7.74
CA LEU A 245 13.84 -10.79 7.74
C LEU A 245 12.91 -11.86 8.32
N ASP A 246 13.17 -13.14 8.07
CA ASP A 246 12.44 -14.25 8.68
C ASP A 246 12.65 -14.30 10.20
N GLN A 247 13.86 -14.03 10.69
CA GLN A 247 14.11 -13.94 12.13
C GLN A 247 13.35 -12.75 12.74
N GLN A 248 13.34 -11.60 12.07
CA GLN A 248 12.61 -10.43 12.54
C GLN A 248 11.09 -10.65 12.50
N PHE A 249 10.58 -11.37 11.51
CA PHE A 249 9.17 -11.77 11.45
C PHE A 249 8.77 -12.63 12.65
N LYS A 250 9.59 -13.62 13.03
CA LYS A 250 9.35 -14.46 14.21
C LYS A 250 9.33 -13.64 15.50
N LYS A 251 10.25 -12.68 15.66
CA LYS A 251 10.26 -11.74 16.81
C LYS A 251 9.01 -10.83 16.81
N LEU A 252 8.60 -10.35 15.65
CA LEU A 252 7.41 -9.52 15.52
C LEU A 252 6.15 -10.30 15.93
N ARG A 253 6.01 -11.56 15.50
CA ARG A 253 4.89 -12.45 15.89
C ARG A 253 4.82 -12.63 17.41
N SER A 254 5.96 -12.82 18.08
CA SER A 254 5.98 -12.99 19.53
C SER A 254 5.70 -11.70 20.31
N ARG A 255 6.18 -10.55 19.80
CA ARG A 255 5.92 -9.22 20.41
C ARG A 255 4.50 -8.72 20.19
N ARG A 256 3.88 -9.06 19.05
CA ARG A 256 2.56 -8.57 18.62
C ARG A 256 1.58 -9.71 18.31
N PRO A 257 1.33 -10.65 19.25
CA PRO A 257 0.50 -11.83 19.00
C PRO A 257 -0.93 -11.49 18.53
N GLN A 258 -1.46 -10.34 18.93
CA GLN A 258 -2.79 -9.86 18.54
C GLN A 258 -2.92 -9.66 17.02
N ILE A 259 -1.86 -9.22 16.32
CA ILE A 259 -1.91 -9.03 14.86
C ILE A 259 -2.05 -10.38 14.16
N PHE A 260 -1.30 -11.38 14.64
CA PHE A 260 -1.15 -12.69 14.02
C PHE A 260 -2.02 -13.78 14.64
N ALA A 261 -2.98 -13.42 15.50
CA ALA A 261 -3.78 -14.36 16.29
C ALA A 261 -4.55 -15.36 15.43
N ASP A 262 -4.89 -14.98 14.19
CA ASP A 262 -5.66 -15.79 13.25
C ASP A 262 -4.78 -16.28 12.07
N THR A 263 -3.45 -16.22 12.19
CA THR A 263 -2.49 -16.44 11.09
C THR A 263 -1.58 -17.63 11.38
N MET A 264 -1.58 -18.65 10.50
CA MET A 264 -0.81 -19.89 10.68
C MET A 264 0.65 -19.80 10.18
N GLU A 265 1.01 -18.76 9.44
CA GLU A 265 2.32 -18.62 8.79
C GLU A 265 3.48 -18.33 9.74
N GLU A 266 4.47 -19.22 9.81
CA GLU A 266 5.64 -19.04 10.68
C GLU A 266 6.83 -18.31 10.05
N SER A 267 6.80 -18.12 8.72
CA SER A 267 7.83 -17.44 7.93
C SER A 267 7.23 -16.57 6.84
N ILE A 268 8.04 -15.69 6.25
CA ILE A 268 7.67 -14.91 5.08
C ILE A 268 7.62 -15.87 3.87
N ARG A 269 6.58 -15.76 3.05
CA ARG A 269 6.41 -16.59 1.84
C ARG A 269 6.70 -15.82 0.57
N LEU A 270 7.90 -15.25 0.51
CA LEU A 270 8.46 -14.62 -0.69
C LEU A 270 9.82 -15.25 -0.96
N ASP A 271 10.25 -15.26 -2.21
CA ASP A 271 11.60 -15.68 -2.54
C ASP A 271 12.67 -14.68 -2.05
N ASP A 272 13.91 -15.16 -1.90
CA ASP A 272 15.03 -14.37 -1.37
C ASP A 272 15.28 -13.07 -2.16
N HIS A 273 15.09 -13.11 -3.48
CA HIS A 273 15.29 -11.96 -4.36
C HIS A 273 14.19 -10.91 -4.14
N SER A 274 12.93 -11.35 -4.07
CA SER A 274 11.77 -10.49 -3.79
C SER A 274 11.90 -9.78 -2.44
N ILE A 275 12.33 -10.51 -1.39
CA ILE A 275 12.61 -9.91 -0.07
C ILE A 275 13.76 -8.92 -0.16
N HIS A 276 14.86 -9.28 -0.83
CA HIS A 276 16.03 -8.42 -0.97
C HIS A 276 15.71 -7.10 -1.70
N GLN A 277 14.91 -7.15 -2.77
CA GLN A 277 14.46 -5.96 -3.49
C GLN A 277 13.55 -5.09 -2.62
N ALA A 278 12.65 -5.69 -1.85
CA ALA A 278 11.79 -4.95 -0.93
C ALA A 278 12.60 -4.22 0.14
N VAL A 279 13.63 -4.86 0.68
CA VAL A 279 14.52 -4.25 1.66
C VAL A 279 15.35 -3.12 1.03
N TYR A 280 15.85 -3.30 -0.19
CA TYR A 280 16.59 -2.26 -0.91
C TYR A 280 15.75 -0.99 -1.10
N GLU A 281 14.49 -1.13 -1.50
CA GLU A 281 13.62 0.03 -1.78
C GLU A 281 13.11 0.73 -0.52
N LEU A 282 12.95 0.02 0.60
CA LEU A 282 12.31 0.55 1.82
C LEU A 282 13.29 0.92 2.93
N SER A 283 14.50 0.33 2.98
CA SER A 283 15.41 0.47 4.12
C SER A 283 15.80 1.91 4.44
N GLY A 284 16.06 2.75 3.43
CA GLY A 284 16.44 4.15 3.61
C GLY A 284 15.28 5.13 3.90
N LEU A 285 14.04 4.65 3.99
CA LEU A 285 12.85 5.49 4.17
C LEU A 285 12.33 5.40 5.62
N ASP A 286 11.95 6.53 6.22
CA ASP A 286 11.22 6.55 7.48
C ASP A 286 9.73 6.37 7.20
N LEU A 287 9.16 5.24 7.65
CA LEU A 287 7.73 4.96 7.51
C LEU A 287 6.92 5.42 8.74
N LEU A 288 7.55 5.82 9.84
CA LEU A 288 6.84 6.23 11.05
C LEU A 288 6.16 7.58 10.90
N THR A 289 6.73 8.49 10.11
CA THR A 289 6.16 9.82 9.84
C THR A 289 4.84 9.77 9.08
N VAL A 290 4.55 8.65 8.40
CA VAL A 290 3.39 8.45 7.53
C VAL A 290 2.76 7.06 7.76
N ARG A 291 2.89 6.52 8.98
CA ARG A 291 2.64 5.09 9.26
C ARG A 291 1.23 4.62 8.86
N PRO A 292 0.14 5.30 9.26
CA PRO A 292 -1.21 4.89 8.86
C PRO A 292 -1.42 5.02 7.34
N GLU A 293 -0.93 6.10 6.74
CA GLU A 293 -1.08 6.39 5.32
C GLU A 293 -0.28 5.40 4.46
N ALA A 294 0.91 5.00 4.90
CA ALA A 294 1.77 4.04 4.22
C ALA A 294 1.12 2.66 4.15
N LEU A 295 0.61 2.13 5.27
CA LEU A 295 -0.10 0.84 5.29
C LEU A 295 -1.36 0.88 4.43
N SER A 296 -2.16 1.94 4.56
CA SER A 296 -3.37 2.12 3.76
C SER A 296 -3.05 2.21 2.27
N ALA A 297 -2.07 3.04 1.87
CA ALA A 297 -1.68 3.23 0.48
C ALA A 297 -1.12 1.95 -0.15
N ALA A 298 -0.23 1.26 0.56
CA ALA A 298 0.26 -0.06 0.14
C ALA A 298 -0.91 -0.99 -0.12
N PHE A 299 -1.77 -1.18 0.88
CA PHE A 299 -2.90 -2.08 0.76
C PHE A 299 -3.81 -1.78 -0.43
N GLN A 300 -4.16 -0.51 -0.64
CA GLN A 300 -5.00 -0.11 -1.77
C GLN A 300 -4.31 -0.42 -3.11
N ILE A 301 -3.01 -0.17 -3.24
CA ILE A 301 -2.24 -0.49 -4.46
C ILE A 301 -2.24 -1.99 -4.74
N PHE A 302 -1.79 -2.79 -3.77
CA PHE A 302 -1.67 -4.23 -3.96
C PHE A 302 -3.02 -4.89 -4.19
N ARG A 303 -4.07 -4.46 -3.47
CA ARG A 303 -5.41 -5.00 -3.70
C ARG A 303 -6.00 -4.59 -5.03
N THR A 304 -5.86 -3.32 -5.45
CA THR A 304 -6.39 -2.88 -6.76
C THR A 304 -5.75 -3.65 -7.91
N ALA A 305 -4.45 -3.91 -7.83
CA ALA A 305 -3.76 -4.76 -8.80
C ALA A 305 -4.31 -6.19 -8.84
N ASN A 306 -4.73 -6.69 -7.68
CA ASN A 306 -5.27 -8.03 -7.50
C ASN A 306 -6.78 -8.15 -7.81
N LEU A 307 -7.54 -7.05 -7.77
CA LEU A 307 -9.01 -7.00 -7.98
C LEU A 307 -9.47 -7.10 -9.44
N LYS A 308 -8.57 -7.40 -10.38
CA LYS A 308 -8.94 -7.68 -11.78
C LYS A 308 -9.74 -8.99 -11.95
N ALA A 309 -10.01 -9.74 -10.89
CA ALA A 309 -10.72 -11.02 -10.92
C ALA A 309 -12.02 -10.99 -10.10
N GLY A 310 -13.13 -10.51 -10.69
CA GLY A 310 -14.51 -11.00 -10.51
C GLY A 310 -15.15 -11.11 -9.11
N GLU A 311 -14.46 -10.81 -8.01
CA GLU A 311 -14.96 -10.98 -6.65
C GLU A 311 -15.81 -9.77 -6.26
N GLY A 312 -17.09 -10.00 -5.92
CA GLY A 312 -18.07 -8.97 -5.54
C GLY A 312 -17.80 -8.28 -4.21
N GLN A 313 -16.53 -8.12 -3.82
CA GLN A 313 -16.09 -7.36 -2.66
C GLN A 313 -15.65 -5.96 -3.11
N TYR A 314 -16.43 -4.95 -2.75
CA TYR A 314 -16.18 -3.56 -3.14
C TYR A 314 -15.84 -2.74 -1.91
N TYR A 315 -14.70 -2.06 -1.98
CA TYR A 315 -14.19 -1.29 -0.86
C TYR A 315 -14.60 0.15 -0.99
N THR A 316 -14.93 0.77 0.14
CA THR A 316 -15.33 2.16 0.20
C THR A 316 -14.12 3.06 -0.10
N PRO A 317 -14.18 3.96 -1.08
CA PRO A 317 -13.09 4.92 -1.33
C PRO A 317 -12.83 5.81 -0.11
N SER A 318 -11.57 6.18 0.13
CA SER A 318 -11.18 6.96 1.32
C SER A 318 -11.98 8.26 1.48
N ARG A 319 -12.27 8.98 0.40
CA ARG A 319 -13.09 10.21 0.44
C ARG A 319 -14.54 9.96 0.88
N VAL A 320 -15.09 8.80 0.52
CA VAL A 320 -16.44 8.41 0.95
C VAL A 320 -16.41 8.02 2.44
N ILE A 321 -15.38 7.31 2.89
CA ILE A 321 -15.17 6.96 4.30
C ILE A 321 -15.05 8.24 5.15
N GLU A 322 -14.17 9.16 4.76
CA GLU A 322 -13.93 10.45 5.43
C GLU A 322 -15.23 11.24 5.60
N ALA A 323 -16.00 11.40 4.52
CA ALA A 323 -17.29 12.10 4.56
C ALA A 323 -18.32 11.38 5.42
N ALA A 324 -18.43 10.05 5.30
CA ALA A 324 -19.37 9.25 6.08
C ALA A 324 -19.10 9.32 7.58
N VAL A 325 -17.84 9.15 8.01
CA VAL A 325 -17.44 9.27 9.42
C VAL A 325 -17.69 10.67 9.94
N SER A 326 -17.37 11.70 9.15
CA SER A 326 -17.60 13.10 9.52
C SER A 326 -19.08 13.38 9.79
N ILE A 327 -19.97 12.90 8.92
CA ILE A 327 -21.42 13.11 9.06
C ILE A 327 -21.99 12.29 10.22
N MET A 328 -21.44 11.10 10.49
CA MET A 328 -21.85 10.29 11.64
C MET A 328 -21.49 10.93 12.98
N ASP A 329 -20.60 11.92 13.00
CA ASP A 329 -20.11 12.65 14.19
C ASP A 329 -19.84 11.72 15.38
N ILE A 330 -18.82 10.88 15.23
CA ILE A 330 -18.38 9.94 16.26
C ILE A 330 -17.64 10.71 17.37
N ARG A 331 -18.01 10.45 18.62
CA ARG A 331 -17.52 11.12 19.83
C ARG A 331 -16.88 10.11 20.78
N VAL A 332 -16.14 10.62 21.77
CA VAL A 332 -15.50 9.78 22.80
C VAL A 332 -16.48 9.03 23.71
N SER A 333 -17.76 9.42 23.72
CA SER A 333 -18.83 8.68 24.40
C SER A 333 -19.37 7.52 23.59
N ASP A 334 -19.02 7.44 22.30
CA ASP A 334 -19.56 6.41 21.41
C ASP A 334 -18.82 5.09 21.52
N ARG A 335 -19.58 4.01 21.33
CA ARG A 335 -19.06 2.67 21.08
C ARG A 335 -19.43 2.25 19.66
N VAL A 336 -18.40 2.02 18.85
CA VAL A 336 -18.48 1.92 17.39
C VAL A 336 -18.17 0.50 16.94
N ILE A 337 -18.98 -0.03 16.04
CA ILE A 337 -18.70 -1.29 15.36
C ILE A 337 -18.87 -1.20 13.85
N ASP A 338 -17.97 -1.85 13.12
CA ASP A 338 -18.17 -2.24 11.72
C ASP A 338 -18.25 -3.78 11.63
N PRO A 339 -19.45 -4.36 11.43
CA PRO A 339 -19.64 -5.81 11.35
C PRO A 339 -19.16 -6.43 10.02
N ALA A 340 -18.66 -5.64 9.08
CA ALA A 340 -18.07 -6.08 7.81
C ALA A 340 -16.90 -5.15 7.45
N CYS A 341 -15.90 -5.11 8.33
CA CYS A 341 -14.94 -4.00 8.35
C CYS A 341 -13.96 -3.98 7.18
N GLY A 342 -13.77 -5.09 6.46
CA GLY A 342 -12.71 -5.22 5.48
C GLY A 342 -11.37 -4.86 6.10
N THR A 343 -10.69 -3.88 5.53
CA THR A 343 -9.43 -3.33 6.09
C THR A 343 -9.59 -2.21 7.10
N GLY A 344 -10.80 -2.05 7.62
CA GLY A 344 -11.08 -1.20 8.77
C GLY A 344 -11.06 0.27 8.43
N GLY A 345 -11.31 0.66 7.17
CA GLY A 345 -11.24 2.05 6.75
C GLY A 345 -12.16 2.97 7.58
N PHE A 346 -13.40 2.56 7.85
CA PHE A 346 -14.29 3.33 8.74
C PHE A 346 -13.78 3.40 10.18
N LEU A 347 -13.18 2.32 10.69
CA LEU A 347 -12.66 2.25 12.05
C LEU A 347 -11.42 3.14 12.23
N SER A 348 -10.48 3.05 11.29
CA SER A 348 -9.28 3.88 11.27
C SER A 348 -9.61 5.35 11.11
N GLU A 349 -10.58 5.69 10.25
CA GLU A 349 -11.02 7.07 10.04
C GLU A 349 -11.74 7.63 11.27
N ALA A 350 -12.60 6.84 11.91
CA ALA A 350 -13.24 7.22 13.18
C ALA A 350 -12.19 7.55 14.26
N TYR A 351 -11.13 6.74 14.33
CA TYR A 351 -10.05 6.98 15.27
C TYR A 351 -9.19 8.20 14.88
N LEU A 352 -8.85 8.37 13.60
CA LEU A 352 -8.10 9.52 13.08
C LEU A 352 -8.79 10.85 13.40
N GLN A 353 -10.10 10.97 13.15
CA GLN A 353 -10.84 12.19 13.45
C GLN A 353 -10.88 12.50 14.95
N LEU A 354 -10.94 11.48 15.81
CA LEU A 354 -10.84 11.67 17.26
C LEU A 354 -9.44 12.11 17.69
N LEU A 355 -8.38 11.56 17.10
CA LEU A 355 -7.00 12.01 17.32
C LEU A 355 -6.82 13.46 16.89
N GLU A 356 -7.38 13.86 15.74
CA GLU A 356 -7.32 15.23 15.24
C GLU A 356 -8.05 16.20 16.19
N ARG A 357 -9.28 15.87 16.60
CA ARG A 357 -10.05 16.65 17.59
C ARG A 357 -9.28 16.75 18.92
N ALA A 358 -8.65 15.67 19.36
CA ALA A 358 -7.84 15.63 20.56
C ALA A 358 -6.57 16.50 20.44
N GLY A 359 -5.89 16.50 19.30
CA GLY A 359 -4.71 17.33 19.05
C GLY A 359 -5.02 18.83 19.01
N ARG A 360 -6.24 19.22 18.67
CA ARG A 360 -6.74 20.61 18.74
C ARG A 360 -7.20 21.01 20.15
N SER A 361 -7.39 20.05 21.05
CA SER A 361 -7.86 20.30 22.41
C SER A 361 -6.71 20.76 23.31
N GLN A 362 -6.97 21.73 24.20
CA GLN A 362 -6.01 22.20 25.21
C GLN A 362 -5.96 21.29 26.45
N GLY A 363 -6.70 20.17 26.44
CA GLY A 363 -6.76 19.23 27.56
C GLY A 363 -5.47 18.39 27.66
N PRO A 364 -4.84 18.30 28.85
CA PRO A 364 -3.51 17.68 29.02
C PRO A 364 -3.47 16.18 28.70
N ASN A 365 -4.61 15.50 28.54
CA ASN A 365 -4.72 14.06 28.29
C ASN A 365 -5.55 13.70 27.05
N ALA A 366 -5.87 14.67 26.17
CA ALA A 366 -6.80 14.43 25.07
C ALA A 366 -6.36 13.28 24.14
N LEU A 367 -5.06 13.23 23.77
CA LEU A 367 -4.50 12.18 22.91
C LEU A 367 -4.47 10.80 23.60
N ALA A 368 -4.11 10.76 24.89
CA ALA A 368 -4.11 9.52 25.67
C ALA A 368 -5.53 8.96 25.84
N ASN A 369 -6.52 9.84 26.03
CA ASN A 369 -7.92 9.48 26.09
C ASN A 369 -8.43 8.93 24.75
N ALA A 370 -8.04 9.54 23.62
CA ALA A 370 -8.39 9.03 22.29
C ALA A 370 -7.81 7.63 22.03
N ARG A 371 -6.56 7.38 22.42
CA ARG A 371 -5.94 6.03 22.37
C ARG A 371 -6.68 5.02 23.22
N THR A 372 -6.99 5.38 24.46
CA THR A 372 -7.73 4.52 25.40
C THR A 372 -9.15 4.24 24.88
N TRP A 373 -9.78 5.23 24.27
CA TRP A 373 -11.08 5.09 23.63
C TRP A 373 -11.02 4.05 22.51
N ALA A 374 -10.05 4.13 21.60
CA ALA A 374 -9.95 3.21 20.47
C ALA A 374 -9.78 1.75 20.95
N HIS A 375 -8.96 1.53 21.97
CA HIS A 375 -8.82 0.20 22.60
C HIS A 375 -10.14 -0.34 23.17
N ARG A 376 -11.00 0.51 23.73
CA ARG A 376 -12.22 0.09 24.46
C ARG A 376 -13.50 0.11 23.64
N ASN A 377 -13.56 0.96 22.63
CA ASN A 377 -14.82 1.36 22.00
C ASN A 377 -14.86 1.12 20.50
N LEU A 378 -13.77 0.68 19.88
CA LEU A 378 -13.70 0.40 18.44
C LEU A 378 -13.70 -1.10 18.19
N TYR A 379 -14.66 -1.58 17.40
CA TYR A 379 -14.90 -2.99 17.11
C TYR A 379 -15.00 -3.23 15.61
N GLY A 380 -14.40 -4.32 15.12
CA GLY A 380 -14.38 -4.66 13.69
C GLY A 380 -14.48 -6.14 13.46
N ILE A 381 -15.30 -6.55 12.49
CA ILE A 381 -15.50 -7.97 12.18
C ILE A 381 -15.36 -8.15 10.67
N ASP A 382 -14.53 -9.09 10.26
CA ASP A 382 -14.44 -9.50 8.86
C ASP A 382 -14.19 -11.01 8.77
N ARG A 383 -14.63 -11.63 7.68
CA ARG A 383 -14.45 -13.07 7.47
C ARG A 383 -13.05 -13.41 6.96
N ASP A 384 -12.41 -12.47 6.28
CA ASP A 384 -11.08 -12.64 5.72
C ASP A 384 -10.02 -12.26 6.78
N GLN A 385 -9.17 -13.23 7.12
CA GLN A 385 -8.11 -13.07 8.10
C GLN A 385 -7.06 -12.03 7.67
N ILE A 386 -6.85 -11.84 6.36
CA ILE A 386 -5.92 -10.85 5.82
C ILE A 386 -6.48 -9.45 6.09
N ASN A 387 -7.77 -9.23 5.83
CA ASN A 387 -8.48 -7.98 6.14
C ASN A 387 -8.43 -7.64 7.63
N VAL A 388 -8.67 -8.64 8.49
CA VAL A 388 -8.58 -8.49 9.95
C VAL A 388 -7.16 -8.12 10.38
N LYS A 389 -6.15 -8.84 9.90
CA LYS A 389 -4.74 -8.58 10.20
C LYS A 389 -4.31 -7.18 9.79
N LEU A 390 -4.73 -6.74 8.61
CA LEU A 390 -4.45 -5.38 8.11
C LEU A 390 -5.16 -4.31 8.92
N THR A 391 -6.42 -4.52 9.27
CA THR A 391 -7.16 -3.61 10.15
C THR A 391 -6.43 -3.45 11.48
N ARG A 392 -5.99 -4.57 12.08
CA ARG A 392 -5.20 -4.55 13.32
C ARG A 392 -3.88 -3.79 13.16
N ALA A 393 -3.17 -4.02 12.06
CA ALA A 393 -1.92 -3.33 11.75
C ALA A 393 -2.12 -1.81 11.60
N ILE A 394 -3.15 -1.37 10.86
CA ILE A 394 -3.46 0.05 10.66
C ILE A 394 -3.84 0.72 11.99
N LEU A 395 -4.73 0.10 12.78
CA LEU A 395 -5.15 0.65 14.07
C LEU A 395 -4.01 0.71 15.08
N MET A 396 -3.11 -0.28 15.08
CA MET A 396 -1.90 -0.23 15.88
C MET A 396 -0.93 0.85 15.38
N GLY A 397 -0.84 1.06 14.06
CA GLY A 397 -0.06 2.15 13.47
C GLY A 397 -0.53 3.53 13.96
N LEU A 398 -1.83 3.68 14.24
CA LEU A 398 -2.44 4.88 14.81
C LEU A 398 -2.28 5.01 16.34
N GLY A 399 -1.72 4.00 17.02
CA GLY A 399 -1.50 4.00 18.47
C GLY A 399 -1.93 2.68 19.10
N ASP A 400 -3.22 2.51 19.34
CA ASP A 400 -3.80 1.26 19.82
C ASP A 400 -5.32 1.26 19.59
N GLY A 401 -5.89 0.10 19.29
CA GLY A 401 -7.28 -0.09 18.82
C GLY A 401 -7.52 -1.44 18.15
N SER A 402 -6.47 -2.25 17.99
CA SER A 402 -6.50 -3.53 17.28
C SER A 402 -7.23 -4.68 18.01
N VAL A 403 -7.48 -4.53 19.32
CA VAL A 403 -7.85 -5.67 20.19
C VAL A 403 -9.24 -6.24 19.86
N ASN A 404 -10.21 -5.39 19.53
CA ASN A 404 -11.58 -5.84 19.25
C ASN A 404 -11.87 -6.04 17.75
N VAL A 405 -10.82 -6.24 16.96
CA VAL A 405 -10.95 -6.63 15.56
C VAL A 405 -10.86 -8.14 15.48
N ILE A 406 -11.90 -8.82 15.00
CA ILE A 406 -12.02 -10.29 15.10
C ILE A 406 -12.37 -10.89 13.74
N SER A 407 -11.70 -12.00 13.41
CA SER A 407 -12.07 -12.82 12.28
C SER A 407 -13.36 -13.60 12.57
N GLY A 408 -14.39 -13.40 11.76
CA GLY A 408 -15.58 -14.24 11.80
C GLY A 408 -16.79 -13.79 10.98
N ASP A 409 -17.85 -14.59 11.04
CA ASP A 409 -19.12 -14.33 10.34
C ASP A 409 -20.10 -13.60 11.26
N SER A 410 -20.23 -12.28 11.09
CA SER A 410 -21.11 -11.44 11.90
C SER A 410 -22.61 -11.70 11.72
N ILE A 411 -23.02 -12.48 10.71
CA ILE A 411 -24.43 -12.76 10.40
C ILE A 411 -24.87 -14.11 10.97
N ARG A 412 -24.04 -15.15 10.89
CA ARG A 412 -24.42 -16.52 11.27
C ARG A 412 -24.13 -16.79 12.74
N GLU A 413 -24.90 -16.15 13.61
CA GLU A 413 -24.89 -16.30 15.07
C GLU A 413 -24.98 -17.77 15.50
N ASP A 414 -25.73 -18.60 14.77
CA ASP A 414 -25.87 -20.05 15.00
C ASP A 414 -24.55 -20.83 14.94
N ARG A 415 -23.50 -20.25 14.33
CA ARG A 415 -22.19 -20.88 14.17
C ARG A 415 -21.14 -20.37 15.14
N TRP A 416 -21.42 -19.30 15.89
CA TRP A 416 -20.38 -18.62 16.67
C TRP A 416 -19.73 -19.52 17.71
N GLU A 417 -20.51 -20.27 18.49
CA GLU A 417 -19.96 -21.13 19.53
C GLU A 417 -18.92 -22.12 19.00
N LYS A 418 -19.16 -22.65 17.79
CA LYS A 418 -18.31 -23.66 17.15
C LYS A 418 -17.16 -23.04 16.35
N ASP A 419 -17.50 -22.11 15.46
CA ASP A 419 -16.58 -21.64 14.42
C ASP A 419 -15.85 -20.36 14.85
N TYR A 420 -16.47 -19.52 15.70
CA TYR A 420 -15.98 -18.19 16.08
C TYR A 420 -16.31 -17.82 17.54
N PRO A 421 -15.82 -18.57 18.55
CA PRO A 421 -16.29 -18.45 19.94
C PRO A 421 -16.07 -17.07 20.57
N LYS A 422 -15.12 -16.29 20.04
CA LYS A 422 -14.85 -14.91 20.49
C LYS A 422 -15.94 -13.91 20.09
N LEU A 423 -16.76 -14.21 19.07
CA LEU A 423 -17.79 -13.28 18.57
C LEU A 423 -18.93 -13.05 19.56
N GLY A 424 -19.33 -14.09 20.32
CA GLY A 424 -20.45 -13.97 21.26
C GLY A 424 -20.23 -12.90 22.33
N VAL A 425 -18.98 -12.71 22.77
CA VAL A 425 -18.62 -11.67 23.75
C VAL A 425 -18.40 -10.32 23.07
N ALA A 426 -17.79 -10.30 21.89
CA ALA A 426 -17.42 -9.06 21.20
C ALA A 426 -18.57 -8.36 20.49
N MET A 427 -19.62 -9.11 20.12
CA MET A 427 -20.77 -8.63 19.34
C MET A 427 -22.11 -8.79 20.07
N ASP A 428 -22.09 -8.73 21.40
CA ASP A 428 -23.34 -8.79 22.16
C ASP A 428 -24.28 -7.65 21.75
N ASN A 429 -25.57 -7.96 21.76
CA ASN A 429 -26.60 -7.10 21.18
C ASN A 429 -26.89 -5.89 22.07
N ALA A 430 -27.38 -4.81 21.47
CA ALA A 430 -27.76 -3.57 22.14
C ALA A 430 -26.63 -2.90 22.96
N GLN A 431 -25.39 -2.97 22.47
CA GLN A 431 -24.22 -2.42 23.17
C GLN A 431 -23.52 -1.28 22.43
N PHE A 432 -23.88 -1.02 21.16
CA PHE A 432 -23.19 -0.06 20.32
C PHE A 432 -24.04 1.19 20.11
N SER A 433 -23.45 2.37 20.30
CA SER A 433 -24.12 3.65 20.00
C SER A 433 -24.01 4.00 18.53
N VAL A 434 -23.02 3.44 17.82
CA VAL A 434 -22.80 3.65 16.38
C VAL A 434 -22.46 2.33 15.69
N VAL A 435 -23.18 2.05 14.61
CA VAL A 435 -22.77 1.06 13.61
C VAL A 435 -22.45 1.83 12.34
N ILE A 436 -21.25 1.69 11.81
CA ILE A 436 -20.85 2.27 10.52
C ILE A 436 -20.25 1.19 9.64
N THR A 437 -20.79 0.98 8.44
CA THR A 437 -20.40 -0.19 7.64
C THR A 437 -20.69 -0.04 6.15
N ASN A 438 -19.91 -0.77 5.36
CA ASN A 438 -20.19 -1.02 3.96
C ASN A 438 -20.27 -2.54 3.76
N PRO A 439 -21.47 -3.14 3.91
CA PRO A 439 -21.63 -4.58 3.79
C PRO A 439 -21.34 -5.03 2.36
N PRO A 440 -20.94 -6.29 2.14
CA PRO A 440 -20.84 -6.84 0.80
C PRO A 440 -22.18 -6.76 0.06
N PHE A 441 -22.16 -6.44 -1.23
CA PHE A 441 -23.38 -6.36 -2.06
C PHE A 441 -23.15 -6.89 -3.48
N GLY A 442 -24.14 -7.61 -4.02
CA GLY A 442 -24.10 -8.20 -5.36
C GLY A 442 -25.24 -9.20 -5.57
N GLN A 443 -25.69 -9.39 -6.81
CA GLN A 443 -26.86 -10.25 -7.10
C GLN A 443 -26.68 -11.71 -6.63
N ASN A 444 -25.44 -12.20 -6.59
CA ASN A 444 -25.10 -13.57 -6.18
C ASN A 444 -24.82 -13.70 -4.67
N LEU A 445 -24.80 -12.61 -3.90
CA LEU A 445 -24.52 -12.61 -2.48
C LEU A 445 -25.83 -12.60 -1.67
N LYS A 446 -26.40 -13.79 -1.49
CA LYS A 446 -27.63 -14.00 -0.72
C LYS A 446 -27.39 -14.85 0.52
N VAL A 447 -28.14 -14.57 1.57
CA VAL A 447 -28.29 -15.46 2.71
C VAL A 447 -29.49 -16.36 2.42
N SER A 448 -29.29 -17.67 2.53
CA SER A 448 -30.33 -18.65 2.24
C SER A 448 -31.48 -18.53 3.24
N LYS A 449 -32.67 -18.97 2.85
CA LYS A 449 -33.83 -19.04 3.77
C LYS A 449 -33.54 -19.88 5.01
N SER A 450 -32.74 -20.95 4.87
CA SER A 450 -32.40 -21.84 5.98
C SER A 450 -31.43 -21.17 6.96
N ASP A 451 -30.40 -20.47 6.46
CA ASP A 451 -29.51 -19.67 7.29
C ASP A 451 -30.30 -18.55 8.01
N SER A 452 -31.21 -17.90 7.29
CA SER A 452 -32.06 -16.84 7.83
C SER A 452 -32.99 -17.36 8.94
N ALA A 453 -33.57 -18.55 8.76
CA ALA A 453 -34.44 -19.18 9.77
C ALA A 453 -33.66 -19.58 11.03
N ARG A 454 -32.48 -20.21 10.89
CA ARG A 454 -31.65 -20.60 12.05
C ARG A 454 -31.19 -19.40 12.87
N ASN A 455 -30.92 -18.28 12.20
CA ASN A 455 -30.51 -17.02 12.83
C ASN A 455 -31.68 -16.05 13.12
N LYS A 456 -32.92 -16.50 12.86
CA LYS A 456 -34.18 -15.80 13.15
C LYS A 456 -34.27 -14.40 12.52
N TYR A 457 -33.73 -14.19 11.32
CA TYR A 457 -33.74 -12.89 10.64
C TYR A 457 -35.14 -12.52 10.14
N THR A 458 -35.78 -11.56 10.81
CA THR A 458 -37.13 -11.11 10.48
C THR A 458 -37.23 -10.41 9.12
N ILE A 459 -36.15 -9.80 8.63
CA ILE A 459 -36.08 -9.13 7.34
C ILE A 459 -36.20 -10.12 6.17
N ALA A 460 -35.83 -11.38 6.40
CA ALA A 460 -36.03 -12.46 5.44
C ALA A 460 -37.48 -12.98 5.42
N ARG A 461 -38.36 -12.49 6.30
CA ARG A 461 -39.78 -12.90 6.35
C ARG A 461 -40.69 -12.20 5.33
N LYS A 462 -40.11 -11.58 4.31
CA LYS A 462 -40.76 -10.74 3.29
C LYS A 462 -42.07 -11.34 2.76
N GLY A 463 -43.20 -10.93 3.33
CA GLY A 463 -44.55 -11.32 2.87
C GLY A 463 -44.81 -12.83 2.83
N GLY A 464 -44.02 -13.65 3.56
CA GLY A 464 -44.15 -15.10 3.56
C GLY A 464 -45.43 -15.58 4.27
N SER A 465 -45.88 -16.79 3.95
CA SER A 465 -47.01 -17.42 4.64
C SER A 465 -46.64 -17.74 6.09
N GLU A 466 -47.62 -18.01 6.95
CA GLU A 466 -47.36 -18.46 8.33
C GLU A 466 -46.57 -19.79 8.39
N THR A 467 -46.58 -20.57 7.31
CA THR A 467 -46.02 -21.93 7.26
C THR A 467 -44.60 -22.04 6.69
N ASP A 468 -44.18 -21.16 5.76
CA ASP A 468 -42.77 -21.03 5.31
C ASP A 468 -42.44 -19.54 5.15
N PRO A 469 -42.18 -18.83 6.27
CA PRO A 469 -42.09 -17.38 6.22
C PRO A 469 -40.79 -16.86 5.61
N TYR A 470 -39.72 -17.67 5.52
CA TYR A 470 -38.38 -17.19 5.17
C TYR A 470 -38.04 -17.35 3.68
N HIS A 471 -37.38 -16.33 3.13
CA HIS A 471 -36.89 -16.33 1.75
C HIS A 471 -35.39 -16.07 1.68
N ASP A 472 -34.77 -16.44 0.56
CA ASP A 472 -33.42 -16.00 0.24
C ASP A 472 -33.41 -14.47 0.11
N VAL A 473 -32.52 -13.82 0.83
CA VAL A 473 -32.44 -12.36 0.91
C VAL A 473 -31.03 -11.90 0.65
N GLU A 474 -30.87 -10.75 -0.01
CA GLU A 474 -29.57 -10.14 -0.24
C GLU A 474 -28.86 -9.86 1.08
N ILE A 475 -27.57 -10.19 1.15
CA ILE A 475 -26.79 -10.10 2.39
C ILE A 475 -26.77 -8.69 2.99
N GLY A 476 -26.80 -7.64 2.15
CA GLY A 476 -26.86 -6.25 2.60
C GLY A 476 -28.10 -5.92 3.43
N LEU A 477 -29.25 -6.53 3.12
CA LEU A 477 -30.48 -6.38 3.94
C LEU A 477 -30.31 -7.08 5.30
N VAL A 478 -29.71 -8.27 5.32
CA VAL A 478 -29.42 -8.97 6.58
C VAL A 478 -28.50 -8.17 7.49
N PHE A 479 -27.51 -7.46 6.92
CA PHE A 479 -26.66 -6.54 7.66
C PHE A 479 -27.43 -5.36 8.29
N ILE A 480 -28.55 -4.91 7.71
CA ILE A 480 -29.40 -3.87 8.32
C ILE A 480 -30.06 -4.40 9.59
N GLU A 481 -30.60 -5.62 9.55
CA GLU A 481 -31.15 -6.23 10.77
C GLU A 481 -30.04 -6.55 11.78
N ARG A 482 -28.88 -6.99 11.33
CA ARG A 482 -27.74 -7.21 12.23
C ARG A 482 -27.31 -5.92 12.93
N ALA A 483 -27.23 -4.80 12.19
CA ALA A 483 -26.97 -3.49 12.75
C ALA A 483 -28.06 -3.07 13.75
N PHE A 484 -29.33 -3.31 13.45
CA PHE A 484 -30.42 -3.06 14.39
C PHE A 484 -30.26 -3.84 15.70
N ARG A 485 -29.85 -5.11 15.65
CA ARG A 485 -29.62 -5.94 16.85
C ARG A 485 -28.44 -5.43 17.67
N LEU A 486 -27.35 -5.03 17.02
CA LEU A 486 -26.14 -4.51 17.65
C LEU A 486 -26.36 -3.15 18.34
N LEU A 487 -27.15 -2.26 17.73
CA LEU A 487 -27.37 -0.91 18.23
C LEU A 487 -28.14 -0.89 19.55
N GLU A 488 -27.75 0.00 20.47
CA GLU A 488 -28.60 0.42 21.58
C GLU A 488 -29.76 1.30 21.10
N LYS A 489 -30.77 1.51 21.95
CA LYS A 489 -31.89 2.41 21.64
C LYS A 489 -31.39 3.84 21.45
N GLY A 490 -31.78 4.52 20.37
CA GLY A 490 -31.25 5.84 20.00
C GLY A 490 -29.89 5.80 19.29
N GLY A 491 -29.29 4.61 19.13
CA GLY A 491 -28.04 4.43 18.42
C GLY A 491 -28.17 4.73 16.91
N ARG A 492 -27.04 5.09 16.28
CA ARG A 492 -26.97 5.57 14.90
C ARG A 492 -26.39 4.52 13.97
N LEU A 493 -27.05 4.25 12.85
CA LEU A 493 -26.56 3.40 11.77
C LEU A 493 -26.16 4.27 10.58
N GLY A 494 -24.89 4.20 10.18
CA GLY A 494 -24.40 4.66 8.89
C GLY A 494 -24.11 3.47 7.99
N ILE A 495 -24.83 3.31 6.88
CA ILE A 495 -24.68 2.12 6.02
C ILE A 495 -24.69 2.46 4.54
N VAL A 496 -23.73 1.90 3.80
CA VAL A 496 -23.71 1.97 2.33
C VAL A 496 -24.63 0.89 1.77
N LEU A 497 -25.63 1.28 0.98
CA LEU A 497 -26.55 0.33 0.33
C LEU A 497 -26.86 0.74 -1.11
N PRO A 498 -27.20 -0.22 -1.99
CA PRO A 498 -27.77 0.07 -3.29
C PRO A 498 -29.04 0.94 -3.17
N GLU A 499 -29.18 1.92 -4.07
CA GLU A 499 -30.38 2.76 -4.16
C GLU A 499 -31.63 1.91 -4.45
N THR A 500 -31.48 0.80 -5.16
CA THR A 500 -32.58 -0.08 -5.60
C THR A 500 -33.49 -0.58 -4.47
N TYR A 501 -32.98 -0.72 -3.23
CA TYR A 501 -33.79 -1.15 -2.09
C TYR A 501 -34.89 -0.18 -1.70
N PHE A 502 -34.77 1.11 -2.04
CA PHE A 502 -35.74 2.14 -1.69
C PHE A 502 -36.64 2.55 -2.86
N PHE A 503 -36.27 2.23 -4.11
CA PHE A 503 -37.00 2.67 -5.29
C PHE A 503 -37.68 1.56 -6.09
N SER A 504 -37.18 0.32 -6.02
CA SER A 504 -37.79 -0.78 -6.79
C SER A 504 -39.03 -1.34 -6.11
N SER A 505 -40.09 -1.60 -6.89
CA SER A 505 -41.35 -2.18 -6.41
C SER A 505 -41.16 -3.54 -5.74
N SER A 506 -40.15 -4.30 -6.16
CA SER A 506 -39.74 -5.57 -5.54
C SER A 506 -39.30 -5.42 -4.08
N TYR A 507 -38.95 -4.21 -3.63
CA TYR A 507 -38.57 -3.89 -2.25
C TYR A 507 -39.60 -3.04 -1.51
N SER A 508 -40.84 -2.92 -2.00
CA SER A 508 -41.92 -2.15 -1.34
C SER A 508 -42.25 -2.58 0.10
N TRP A 509 -41.87 -3.80 0.49
CA TRP A 509 -42.00 -4.33 1.85
C TRP A 509 -40.90 -3.81 2.80
N PHE A 510 -39.75 -3.39 2.28
CA PHE A 510 -38.57 -3.05 3.07
C PHE A 510 -38.78 -1.76 3.88
N PRO A 511 -39.35 -0.67 3.33
CA PRO A 511 -39.75 0.48 4.14
C PRO A 511 -40.69 0.10 5.29
N LYS A 512 -41.66 -0.80 5.06
CA LYS A 512 -42.55 -1.30 6.13
C LYS A 512 -41.82 -2.11 7.19
N TRP A 513 -40.72 -2.76 6.83
CA TRP A 513 -39.87 -3.44 7.81
C TRP A 513 -39.02 -2.44 8.60
N LEU A 514 -38.58 -1.34 7.99
CA LEU A 514 -37.89 -0.25 8.69
C LEU A 514 -38.82 0.48 9.67
N ASP A 515 -40.12 0.55 9.37
CA ASP A 515 -41.12 1.13 10.25
C ASP A 515 -41.05 0.49 11.66
N CYS A 516 -41.15 1.34 12.69
CA CYS A 516 -41.00 0.99 14.10
C CYS A 516 -39.62 0.46 14.53
N ARG A 517 -38.64 0.36 13.62
CA ARG A 517 -37.25 -0.05 13.94
C ARG A 517 -36.27 1.10 13.79
N PHE A 518 -36.41 1.88 12.73
CA PHE A 518 -35.48 2.96 12.39
C PHE A 518 -36.20 4.24 11.98
N ILE A 519 -35.61 5.38 12.35
CA ILE A 519 -35.91 6.70 11.80
C ILE A 519 -34.83 7.05 10.79
N LEU A 520 -35.22 7.30 9.53
CA LEU A 520 -34.29 7.80 8.52
C LEU A 520 -33.94 9.26 8.83
N ARG A 521 -32.66 9.53 9.12
CA ARG A 521 -32.15 10.87 9.44
C ARG A 521 -31.52 11.56 8.24
N GLY A 522 -30.95 10.80 7.31
CA GLY A 522 -30.33 11.37 6.12
C GLY A 522 -29.97 10.33 5.07
N VAL A 523 -29.87 10.80 3.82
CA VAL A 523 -29.39 10.03 2.68
C VAL A 523 -28.37 10.88 1.95
N VAL A 524 -27.15 10.34 1.79
CA VAL A 524 -26.08 11.00 1.05
C VAL A 524 -25.82 10.19 -0.21
N ASN A 525 -26.02 10.84 -1.36
CA ASN A 525 -25.75 10.19 -2.63
C ASN A 525 -24.23 10.05 -2.86
N ILE A 526 -23.79 8.84 -3.22
CA ILE A 526 -22.38 8.59 -3.55
C ILE A 526 -22.25 8.68 -5.08
N PRO A 527 -21.32 9.51 -5.61
CA PRO A 527 -21.08 9.59 -7.05
C PRO A 527 -20.75 8.22 -7.64
N MET A 528 -21.28 7.91 -8.82
CA MET A 528 -21.07 6.60 -9.47
C MET A 528 -19.59 6.34 -9.77
N GLU A 529 -18.85 7.42 -10.04
CA GLU A 529 -17.40 7.44 -10.27
C GLU A 529 -16.62 6.90 -9.07
N ALA A 530 -17.16 7.03 -7.85
CA ALA A 530 -16.50 6.61 -6.64
C ALA A 530 -16.29 5.08 -6.59
N PHE A 531 -17.21 4.30 -7.16
CA PHE A 531 -17.09 2.83 -7.26
C PHE A 531 -16.79 2.35 -8.68
N GLN A 532 -16.42 3.26 -9.59
CA GLN A 532 -16.18 2.96 -11.00
C GLN A 532 -15.00 1.98 -11.15
N GLY A 533 -15.19 0.95 -11.98
CA GLY A 533 -14.25 -0.17 -12.14
C GLY A 533 -14.52 -1.35 -11.19
N PHE A 534 -15.36 -1.17 -10.18
CA PHE A 534 -15.71 -2.19 -9.19
C PHE A 534 -17.20 -2.57 -9.30
N CYS A 535 -18.12 -1.62 -9.11
CA CYS A 535 -19.56 -1.85 -9.20
C CYS A 535 -20.25 -0.80 -10.08
N ARG A 536 -21.26 -1.22 -10.88
CA ARG A 536 -22.11 -0.30 -11.67
C ARG A 536 -23.39 0.14 -10.93
N ALA A 537 -23.67 -0.43 -9.75
CA ALA A 537 -24.86 -0.08 -8.99
C ALA A 537 -24.67 1.28 -8.32
N LYS A 538 -25.67 2.15 -8.46
CA LYS A 538 -25.73 3.42 -7.73
C LYS A 538 -25.99 3.13 -6.24
N THR A 539 -25.12 3.63 -5.38
CA THR A 539 -25.17 3.43 -3.93
C THR A 539 -25.34 4.76 -3.22
N ASN A 540 -25.92 4.70 -2.02
CA ASN A 540 -26.05 5.84 -1.13
C ASN A 540 -25.52 5.45 0.26
N PHE A 541 -25.07 6.43 1.02
CA PHE A 541 -24.83 6.30 2.45
C PHE A 541 -26.10 6.73 3.20
N TYR A 542 -26.73 5.78 3.89
CA TYR A 542 -27.96 5.99 4.65
C TYR A 542 -27.65 6.16 6.13
N ILE A 543 -28.33 7.09 6.76
CA ILE A 543 -28.19 7.39 8.18
C ILE A 543 -29.53 7.12 8.86
N PHE A 544 -29.55 6.14 9.75
CA PHE A 544 -30.71 5.78 10.55
C PHE A 544 -30.45 5.96 12.04
N GLU A 545 -31.52 6.17 12.80
CA GLU A 545 -31.52 6.14 14.26
C GLU A 545 -32.44 5.01 14.72
N LYS A 546 -31.97 4.17 15.64
CA LYS A 546 -32.75 3.07 16.20
C LYS A 546 -33.84 3.59 17.15
N VAL A 547 -35.08 3.16 16.94
CA VAL A 547 -36.27 3.55 17.72
C VAL A 547 -36.26 2.97 19.12
#